data_AF-A0A7S4JVD7-F1
#
_entry.id   AF-A0A7S4JVD7-F1
#
_cell.length_a   1.000
_cell.length_b   1.000
_cell.length_c   1.000
_cell.angle_alpha   90.00
_cell.angle_beta   90.00
_cell.angle_gamma   90.00
#
_symmetry.space_group_name_H-M   'P 1'
#
loop_
_entity.id
_entity.type
_entity.pdbx_description
1 polymer ?
#
loop_
_entity_poly.entity_id
_entity_poly.type
_entity_poly.pdbx_seq_one_letter_code
_entity_poly.pdbx_strand_id
1 'polypeptide(L)'
;DAEADTIRGMIQKAVGLAFVRTSKVVMGVSLHGGSGIVIARLPDGTWSAPSAISTFGLGLGVQFGLEVADYVFIIQTDDAMEHFRRGGSFTVGGNVGAAVAGVGREAYGAA
;
A
#
# COMPACT_ATOMS: atom_id res chain seq x y z
N ASP A 1 17.87 -11.33 16.93
CA ASP A 1 16.72 -11.70 17.80
C ASP A 1 15.83 -10.52 18.19
N ALA A 2 16.37 -9.35 18.57
CA ALA A 2 15.54 -8.19 18.95
C ALA A 2 14.67 -7.60 17.82
N GLU A 3 15.16 -7.56 16.58
CA GLU A 3 14.38 -7.07 15.43
C GLU A 3 13.20 -7.99 15.10
N ALA A 4 13.42 -9.31 15.14
CA ALA A 4 12.37 -10.29 14.88
C ALA A 4 11.24 -10.20 15.92
N ASP A 5 11.59 -9.99 17.18
CA ASP A 5 10.61 -9.83 18.26
C ASP A 5 9.81 -8.53 18.11
N THR A 6 10.48 -7.46 17.67
CA THR A 6 9.83 -6.17 17.38
C THR A 6 8.81 -6.31 16.25
N ILE A 7 9.18 -6.95 15.14
CA ILE A 7 8.28 -7.17 13.99
C ILE A 7 7.10 -8.06 14.41
N ARG A 8 7.37 -9.11 15.19
CA ARG A 8 6.33 -9.99 15.72
C ARG A 8 5.34 -9.21 16.58
N GLY A 9 5.82 -8.34 17.47
CA GLY A 9 4.97 -7.48 18.29
C GLY A 9 4.12 -6.50 17.47
N MET A 10 4.67 -5.97 16.37
CA MET A 10 3.93 -5.11 15.44
C MET A 10 2.81 -5.86 14.72
N ILE A 11 3.08 -7.08 14.22
CA ILE A 11 2.08 -7.91 13.53
C ILE A 11 0.98 -8.36 14.50
N GLN A 12 1.33 -8.71 15.74
CA GLN A 12 0.35 -9.14 16.74
C GLN A 12 -0.66 -8.04 17.10
N LYS A 13 -0.22 -6.78 17.10
CA LYS A 13 -1.06 -5.60 17.35
C LYS A 13 -1.71 -5.03 16.08
N ALA A 14 -1.37 -5.57 14.91
CA ALA A 14 -1.89 -5.06 13.66
C ALA A 14 -3.40 -5.35 13.52
N VAL A 15 -4.10 -4.36 12.98
CA VAL A 15 -5.50 -4.47 12.54
C VAL A 15 -5.58 -4.77 11.03
N GLY A 16 -4.47 -4.68 10.30
CA GLY A 16 -4.42 -4.99 8.88
C GLY A 16 -2.99 -5.20 8.38
N LEU A 17 -2.86 -5.99 7.32
CA LEU A 17 -1.62 -6.24 6.59
C LEU A 17 -1.87 -6.03 5.10
N ALA A 18 -1.03 -5.23 4.44
CA ALA A 18 -1.07 -5.09 2.99
C ALA A 18 0.28 -5.43 2.36
N PHE A 19 0.23 -6.18 1.28
CA PHE A 19 1.39 -6.57 0.47
C PHE A 19 1.21 -5.93 -0.89
N VAL A 20 2.15 -5.08 -1.29
CA VAL A 20 2.05 -4.32 -2.54
C VAL A 20 3.36 -4.41 -3.29
N ARG A 21 3.28 -4.79 -4.56
CA ARG A 21 4.37 -4.62 -5.50
C ARG A 21 4.09 -3.38 -6.33
N THR A 22 5.06 -2.47 -6.41
CA THR A 22 5.00 -1.29 -7.27
C THR A 22 6.11 -1.32 -8.30
N SER A 23 5.82 -0.75 -9.46
CA SER A 23 6.80 -0.34 -10.45
C SER A 23 6.69 1.16 -10.65
N LYS A 24 7.82 1.85 -10.72
CA LYS A 24 7.91 3.31 -10.83
C LYS A 24 8.90 3.67 -11.91
N VAL A 25 8.49 4.56 -12.81
CA VAL A 25 9.36 5.20 -13.80
C VAL A 25 9.47 6.67 -13.43
N VAL A 26 10.68 7.24 -13.48
CA VAL A 26 10.93 8.66 -13.20
C VAL A 26 11.80 9.26 -14.29
N MET A 27 11.32 10.36 -14.88
CA MET A 27 12.02 11.17 -15.90
C MET A 27 11.60 12.65 -15.72
N GLY A 28 11.90 13.27 -14.57
CA GLY A 28 11.37 14.60 -14.20
C GLY A 28 9.93 14.53 -13.69
N VAL A 29 9.06 13.85 -14.43
CA VAL A 29 7.76 13.34 -13.97
C VAL A 29 7.90 11.87 -13.61
N SER A 30 7.13 11.41 -12.63
CA SER A 30 7.06 10.02 -12.22
C SER A 30 5.67 9.47 -12.40
N LEU A 31 5.62 8.24 -12.88
CA LEU A 31 4.44 7.41 -12.93
C LEU A 31 4.76 6.13 -12.16
N HIS A 32 3.88 5.73 -11.25
CA HIS A 32 4.00 4.45 -10.59
C HIS A 32 2.66 3.73 -10.54
N GLY A 33 2.75 2.42 -10.69
CA GLY A 33 1.61 1.51 -10.72
C GLY A 33 1.99 0.22 -10.03
N GLY A 34 1.03 -0.35 -9.30
CA GLY A 34 1.24 -1.54 -8.52
C GLY A 34 -0.04 -2.28 -8.23
N SER A 35 0.11 -3.53 -7.85
CA SER A 35 -0.97 -4.37 -7.38
C SER A 35 -0.54 -5.12 -6.14
N GLY A 36 -1.53 -5.59 -5.40
CA GLY A 36 -1.31 -6.19 -4.12
C GLY A 36 -2.55 -6.83 -3.54
N ILE A 37 -2.40 -7.27 -2.31
CA ILE A 37 -3.50 -7.77 -1.49
C ILE A 37 -3.47 -7.11 -0.12
N VAL A 38 -4.65 -6.96 0.47
CA VAL A 38 -4.83 -6.54 1.86
C VAL A 38 -5.64 -7.59 2.62
N ILE A 39 -5.27 -7.78 3.88
CA ILE A 39 -5.93 -8.66 4.82
C ILE A 39 -6.22 -7.82 6.07
N ALA A 40 -7.48 -7.73 6.46
CA ALA A 40 -7.90 -7.00 7.65
C ALA A 40 -8.16 -7.96 8.80
N ARG A 41 -7.97 -7.51 10.03
CA ARG A 41 -8.37 -8.25 11.22
C ARG A 41 -9.84 -7.95 11.53
N LEU A 42 -10.62 -9.00 11.75
CA LEU A 42 -12.04 -8.90 12.07
C LEU A 42 -12.24 -8.64 13.57
N PRO A 43 -13.44 -8.17 13.98
CA PRO A 43 -13.80 -7.99 15.39
C PRO A 43 -13.71 -9.27 16.22
N ASP A 44 -13.84 -10.44 15.59
CA ASP A 44 -13.68 -11.76 16.20
C ASP A 44 -12.20 -12.17 16.38
N GLY A 45 -11.27 -11.31 15.98
CA GLY A 45 -9.82 -11.52 16.07
C GLY A 45 -9.23 -12.36 14.94
N THR A 46 -10.06 -12.88 14.03
CA THR A 46 -9.63 -13.64 12.84
C THR A 46 -9.17 -12.72 11.71
N TRP A 47 -8.54 -13.28 10.69
CA TRP A 47 -8.13 -12.55 9.48
C TRP A 47 -9.19 -12.68 8.38
N SER A 48 -9.43 -11.59 7.65
CA SER A 48 -10.35 -11.58 6.52
C SER A 48 -9.82 -12.39 5.35
N ALA A 49 -10.67 -12.68 4.37
CA ALA A 49 -10.19 -13.09 3.06
C ALA A 49 -9.28 -12.00 2.46
N PRO A 50 -8.25 -12.39 1.68
CA PRO A 50 -7.42 -11.42 0.98
C PRO A 50 -8.27 -10.65 -0.03
N SER A 51 -8.12 -9.33 -0.03
CA SER A 51 -8.78 -8.44 -0.98
C SER A 51 -7.75 -7.80 -1.89
N ALA A 52 -7.97 -7.85 -3.20
CA ALA A 52 -7.07 -7.23 -4.16
C ALA A 52 -7.06 -5.71 -3.99
N ILE A 53 -5.88 -5.13 -4.12
CA ILE A 53 -5.66 -3.69 -4.15
C ILE A 53 -4.82 -3.33 -5.35
N SER A 54 -5.09 -2.16 -5.91
CA SER A 54 -4.26 -1.56 -6.95
C SER A 54 -3.82 -0.19 -6.50
N THR A 55 -2.57 0.15 -6.78
CA THR A 55 -2.01 1.46 -6.48
C THR A 55 -1.62 2.12 -7.78
N PHE A 56 -2.01 3.38 -7.93
CA PHE A 56 -1.59 4.21 -9.04
C PHE A 56 -1.23 5.59 -8.51
N GLY A 57 -0.13 6.15 -9.01
CA GLY A 57 0.25 7.51 -8.63
C GLY A 57 1.14 8.19 -9.62
N LEU A 58 1.11 9.51 -9.53
CA LEU A 58 1.89 10.44 -10.33
C LEU A 58 2.66 11.34 -9.38
N GLY A 59 3.89 11.69 -9.73
CA GLY A 59 4.69 12.64 -8.95
C GLY A 59 5.71 13.37 -9.78
N LEU A 60 6.43 14.31 -9.17
CA LEU A 60 7.55 15.02 -9.78
C LEU A 60 8.82 14.68 -9.00
N GLY A 61 9.92 14.45 -9.72
CA GLY A 61 11.18 14.07 -9.09
C GLY A 61 12.39 14.38 -9.97
N VAL A 62 13.48 14.79 -9.33
CA VAL A 62 14.75 15.13 -10.01
C VAL A 62 15.58 13.91 -10.40
N GLN A 63 15.09 12.71 -10.11
CA GLN A 63 15.78 11.45 -10.34
C GLN A 63 15.36 10.85 -11.69
N PHE A 64 16.23 10.07 -12.31
CA PHE A 64 15.94 9.35 -13.55
C PHE A 64 16.12 7.86 -13.30
N GLY A 65 15.12 7.05 -13.63
CA GLY A 65 15.23 5.60 -13.45
C GLY A 65 13.92 4.82 -13.47
N LEU A 66 14.08 3.50 -13.42
CA LEU A 66 13.03 2.52 -13.20
C LEU A 66 13.29 1.85 -11.85
N GLU A 67 12.27 1.79 -11.00
CA GLU A 67 12.31 1.16 -9.69
C GLU A 67 11.19 0.12 -9.59
N VAL A 68 11.52 -1.05 -9.05
CA VAL A 68 10.53 -2.05 -8.63
C VAL A 68 10.73 -2.27 -7.14
N ALA A 69 9.66 -2.09 -6.37
CA ALA A 69 9.70 -2.20 -4.93
C ALA A 69 8.55 -3.08 -4.42
N ASP A 70 8.86 -3.90 -3.42
CA ASP A 70 7.91 -4.70 -2.68
C ASP A 70 7.74 -4.11 -1.28
N TYR A 71 6.50 -3.81 -0.90
CA TYR A 71 6.16 -3.21 0.39
C TYR A 71 5.25 -4.12 1.21
N VAL A 72 5.50 -4.13 2.52
CA VAL A 72 4.60 -4.69 3.52
C VAL A 72 4.16 -3.57 4.45
N PHE A 73 2.87 -3.26 4.44
CA PHE A 73 2.27 -2.28 5.33
C PHE A 73 1.66 -2.99 6.53
N ILE A 74 2.12 -2.64 7.73
CA ILE A 74 1.55 -3.10 9.00
C ILE A 74 0.64 -1.99 9.51
N ILE A 75 -0.67 -2.22 9.47
CA ILE A 75 -1.69 -1.24 9.86
C ILE A 75 -2.04 -1.47 11.32
N GLN A 76 -1.84 -0.46 12.17
CA GLN A 76 -1.98 -0.61 13.62
C GLN A 76 -3.26 -0.01 14.20
N THR A 77 -4.00 0.80 13.45
CA THR A 77 -5.23 1.45 13.93
C THR A 77 -6.37 1.30 12.93
N ASP A 78 -7.59 1.19 13.45
CA ASP A 78 -8.80 1.05 12.62
C ASP A 78 -9.02 2.27 11.73
N ASP A 79 -8.68 3.47 12.20
CA ASP A 79 -8.72 4.70 11.38
C ASP A 79 -7.77 4.59 10.18
N ALA A 80 -6.54 4.10 10.37
CA ALA A 80 -5.60 3.89 9.27
C ALA A 80 -6.10 2.81 8.29
N MET A 81 -6.75 1.77 8.81
CA MET A 81 -7.39 0.75 7.99
C MET A 81 -8.56 1.32 7.17
N GLU A 82 -9.34 2.24 7.74
CA GLU A 82 -10.44 2.91 7.05
C GLU A 82 -9.93 3.88 5.98
N HIS A 83 -8.84 4.62 6.25
CA HIS A 83 -8.15 5.42 5.23
C HIS A 83 -7.64 4.55 4.08
N PHE A 84 -7.08 3.38 4.40
CA PHE A 84 -6.65 2.41 3.40
C PHE A 84 -7.83 1.89 2.58
N ARG A 85 -8.98 1.62 3.20
CA ARG A 85 -10.22 1.18 2.52
C ARG A 85 -10.82 2.24 1.59
N ARG A 86 -10.77 3.50 1.99
CA ARG A 86 -11.37 4.62 1.24
C ARG A 86 -10.63 5.02 -0.03
N GLY A 87 -9.48 4.42 -0.31
CA GLY A 87 -8.81 4.59 -1.59
C GLY A 87 -7.76 5.71 -1.64
N GLY A 88 -7.54 6.44 -0.54
CA GLY A 88 -6.64 7.60 -0.50
C GLY A 88 -5.40 7.35 0.33
N SER A 89 -4.30 6.89 -0.28
CA SER A 89 -2.99 6.85 0.37
C SER A 89 -2.11 7.95 -0.24
N PHE A 90 -2.05 9.11 0.42
CA PHE A 90 -1.12 10.18 0.05
C PHE A 90 0.30 9.80 0.50
N THR A 91 1.17 9.41 -0.44
CA THR A 91 2.59 9.25 -0.17
C THR A 91 3.28 10.60 -0.30
N VAL A 92 3.50 11.30 0.83
CA VAL A 92 4.33 12.50 0.89
C VAL A 92 5.70 12.11 1.46
N GLY A 93 6.70 11.98 0.59
CA GLY A 93 8.09 11.73 0.99
C GLY A 93 9.06 11.84 -0.19
N GLY A 94 10.06 12.72 -0.08
CA GLY A 94 11.24 12.86 -0.96
C GLY A 94 11.02 13.28 -2.42
N ASN A 95 9.87 12.96 -3.02
CA ASN A 95 9.40 13.37 -4.34
C ASN A 95 7.90 13.64 -4.20
N VAL A 96 7.46 14.87 -4.48
CA VAL A 96 6.05 15.28 -4.30
C VAL A 96 5.19 14.54 -5.32
N GLY A 97 4.24 13.72 -4.86
CA GLY A 97 3.33 12.97 -5.71
C GLY A 97 2.00 12.63 -5.04
N ALA A 98 0.98 12.36 -5.85
CA ALA A 98 -0.34 11.92 -5.41
C ALA A 98 -0.52 10.46 -5.84
N ALA A 99 -0.95 9.62 -4.90
CA ALA A 99 -1.25 8.21 -5.15
C ALA A 99 -2.66 7.88 -4.65
N VAL A 100 -3.34 7.02 -5.42
CA VAL A 100 -4.67 6.48 -5.10
C VAL A 100 -4.50 4.97 -5.06
N ALA A 101 -4.89 4.36 -3.95
CA ALA A 101 -4.79 2.92 -3.72
C ALA A 101 -6.19 2.33 -3.66
N GLY A 102 -6.75 1.91 -4.81
CA GLY A 102 -8.10 1.37 -4.87
C GLY A 102 -8.21 0.00 -4.19
N VAL A 103 -9.26 -0.19 -3.39
CA VAL A 103 -9.66 -1.52 -2.90
C VAL A 103 -10.61 -2.16 -3.91
N GLY A 104 -10.27 -3.37 -4.35
CA GLY A 104 -10.93 -4.09 -5.42
C GLY A 104 -12.43 -4.24 -5.25
N ARG A 105 -13.18 -3.48 -6.06
CA ARG A 105 -14.39 -3.95 -6.73
C ARG A 105 -14.09 -3.89 -8.22
N GLU A 106 -14.47 -4.96 -8.93
CA GLU A 106 -14.23 -5.23 -10.35
C GLU A 106 -13.81 -4.03 -11.21
N ALA A 107 -12.55 -4.04 -11.70
CA ALA A 107 -12.09 -3.13 -12.74
C ALA A 107 -11.74 -3.94 -13.98
N TYR A 108 -12.77 -4.46 -14.65
CA TYR A 108 -12.69 -4.70 -16.08
C TYR A 108 -12.87 -3.33 -16.75
N GLY A 109 -11.80 -2.78 -17.32
CA GLY A 109 -11.86 -1.64 -18.24
C GLY A 109 -11.51 -0.28 -17.65
N ALA A 110 -10.43 0.29 -18.17
CA ALA A 110 -10.39 1.68 -18.63
C ALA A 110 -9.35 1.75 -19.76
N ALA A 111 -9.82 2.16 -20.93
CA ALA A 111 -9.09 2.30 -22.19
C ALA A 111 -8.06 3.45 -22.16
#